data_AF-C0PHN2-F1
#
_entry.id   AF-C0PHN2-F1
#
_cell.length_a   1.000
_cell.length_b   1.000
_cell.length_c   1.000
_cell.angle_alpha   90.00
_cell.angle_beta   90.00
_cell.angle_gamma   90.00
#
_symmetry.space_group_name_H-M   'P 1'
#
loop_
_entity.id
_entity.type
_entity.pdbx_description
1 polymer ?
#
loop_
_entity_poly.entity_id
_entity_poly.type
_entity_poly.pdbx_seq_one_letter_code
_entity_poly.pdbx_strand_id
1 'polypeptide(L)'
;MQAKWYLRAAEGGNVRAMYNISLCYSYGEGLAQDPVRAKRWLQLAADCGHKKALYECGIKLCAAGDKVKCLMYLELATRRGEAAAAHMRDVILESLSVVNAQRAMSDADKWKPRTLHPRPRR
;
A
#
# COMPACT_ATOMS: atom_id res chain seq x y z
N MET A 1 2.42 -23.76 8.90
CA MET A 1 3.09 -22.56 8.35
C MET A 1 2.05 -21.59 7.80
N GLN A 2 1.82 -20.46 8.45
CA GLN A 2 0.76 -19.49 8.09
C GLN A 2 1.06 -18.76 6.77
N ALA A 3 2.34 -18.54 6.46
CA ALA A 3 2.78 -17.87 5.23
C ALA A 3 2.35 -18.61 3.93
N LYS A 4 2.36 -19.94 3.91
CA LYS A 4 1.90 -20.72 2.74
C LYS A 4 0.40 -20.52 2.45
N TRP A 5 -0.41 -20.32 3.49
CA TRP A 5 -1.84 -20.03 3.34
C TRP A 5 -2.08 -18.60 2.86
N TYR A 6 -1.33 -17.63 3.38
CA TYR A 6 -1.38 -16.26 2.88
C TYR A 6 -0.95 -16.18 1.41
N LEU A 7 0.06 -16.94 0.99
CA LEU A 7 0.46 -16.98 -0.41
C LEU A 7 -0.67 -17.49 -1.32
N ARG A 8 -1.28 -18.63 -0.98
CA ARG A 8 -2.41 -19.19 -1.75
C ARG A 8 -3.60 -18.22 -1.80
N ALA A 9 -3.91 -17.55 -0.69
CA ALA A 9 -4.98 -16.57 -0.65
C ALA A 9 -4.63 -15.32 -1.48
N ALA A 10 -3.38 -14.84 -1.41
CA ALA A 10 -2.88 -13.71 -2.20
C ALA A 10 -2.94 -14.02 -3.71
N GLU A 11 -2.53 -15.22 -4.12
CA GLU A 11 -2.66 -15.69 -5.51
C GLU A 11 -4.13 -15.77 -5.96
N GLY A 12 -5.04 -16.08 -5.03
CA GLY A 12 -6.48 -16.04 -5.24
C GLY A 12 -7.10 -14.63 -5.27
N GLY A 13 -6.31 -13.56 -5.21
CA GLY A 13 -6.80 -12.19 -5.24
C GLY A 13 -7.13 -11.59 -3.87
N ASN A 14 -6.84 -12.29 -2.77
CA ASN A 14 -7.11 -11.77 -1.43
C ASN A 14 -6.09 -10.68 -1.05
N VAL A 15 -6.55 -9.44 -1.09
CA VAL A 15 -5.76 -8.24 -0.80
C VAL A 15 -5.18 -8.22 0.61
N ARG A 16 -5.91 -8.69 1.62
CA ARG A 16 -5.40 -8.78 3.00
C ARG A 16 -4.27 -9.81 3.10
N ALA A 17 -4.40 -10.92 2.38
CA ALA A 17 -3.36 -11.93 2.33
C ALA A 17 -2.09 -11.45 1.61
N MET A 18 -2.22 -10.61 0.57
CA MET A 18 -1.08 -9.95 -0.08
C MET A 18 -0.30 -9.05 0.89
N TYR A 19 -1.00 -8.31 1.75
CA TYR A 19 -0.36 -7.53 2.79
C TYR A 19 0.36 -8.43 3.80
N ASN A 20 -0.30 -9.47 4.30
CA ASN A 20 0.31 -10.37 5.29
C ASN A 20 1.52 -11.13 4.72
N ILE A 21 1.47 -11.62 3.48
CA ILE A 21 2.61 -12.29 2.85
C ILE A 21 3.78 -11.32 2.63
N SER A 22 3.49 -10.03 2.37
CA SER A 22 4.53 -9.01 2.28
C SER A 22 5.29 -8.83 3.60
N LEU A 23 4.58 -8.88 4.74
CA LEU A 23 5.19 -8.84 6.07
C LEU A 23 6.00 -10.12 6.33
N CYS A 24 5.47 -11.30 6.00
CA CYS A 24 6.22 -12.55 6.14
C CYS A 24 7.55 -12.53 5.37
N TYR A 25 7.55 -12.04 4.12
CA TYR A 25 8.78 -11.89 3.34
C TYR A 25 9.72 -10.80 3.88
N SER A 26 9.19 -9.77 4.55
CA SER A 26 9.99 -8.69 5.14
C SER A 26 10.71 -9.14 6.41
N TYR A 27 10.03 -9.91 7.27
CA TYR A 27 10.55 -10.37 8.57
C TYR A 27 11.18 -11.77 8.53
N GLY A 28 10.96 -12.53 7.44
CA GLY A 28 11.41 -13.92 7.36
C GLY A 28 10.57 -14.90 8.19
N GLU A 29 9.33 -14.53 8.55
CA GLU A 29 8.46 -15.36 9.39
C GLU A 29 7.85 -16.51 8.57
N GLY A 30 8.44 -17.70 8.70
CA GLY A 30 7.96 -18.93 8.06
C GLY A 30 8.23 -19.01 6.55
N LEU A 31 8.95 -18.04 5.99
CA LEU A 31 9.52 -18.02 4.64
C LEU A 31 10.91 -17.39 4.70
N ALA A 32 11.76 -17.69 3.71
CA ALA A 32 13.01 -16.96 3.54
C ALA A 32 12.72 -15.47 3.34
N GLN A 33 13.50 -14.63 4.03
CA GLN A 33 13.41 -13.18 3.88
C GLN A 33 13.71 -12.80 2.43
N ASP A 34 12.80 -12.05 1.82
CA ASP A 34 12.95 -11.58 0.44
C ASP A 34 12.33 -10.18 0.33
N PRO A 35 13.14 -9.12 0.53
CA PRO A 35 12.64 -7.75 0.50
C PRO A 35 12.08 -7.35 -0.87
N VAL A 36 12.55 -7.99 -1.95
CA VAL A 36 12.07 -7.74 -3.32
C VAL A 36 10.65 -8.28 -3.48
N ARG A 37 10.40 -9.52 -3.03
CA ARG A 37 9.03 -10.09 -3.02
C ARG A 37 8.13 -9.34 -2.05
N ALA A 38 8.62 -8.97 -0.86
CA ALA A 38 7.87 -8.18 0.11
C ALA A 38 7.37 -6.88 -0.54
N LYS A 39 8.26 -6.12 -1.18
CA LYS A 39 7.91 -4.87 -1.86
C LYS A 39 6.88 -5.09 -2.98
N ARG A 40 7.04 -6.15 -3.79
CA ARG A 40 6.08 -6.48 -4.86
C ARG A 40 4.68 -6.76 -4.31
N TRP A 41 4.56 -7.61 -3.30
CA TRP A 41 3.25 -7.95 -2.70
C TRP A 41 2.61 -6.76 -1.99
N LEU A 42 3.40 -5.94 -1.29
CA LEU A 42 2.94 -4.72 -0.66
C LEU A 42 2.40 -3.73 -1.70
N GLN A 43 3.14 -3.51 -2.79
CA GLN A 43 2.70 -2.62 -3.86
C GLN A 43 1.41 -3.13 -4.51
N LEU A 44 1.31 -4.44 -4.75
CA LEU A 44 0.11 -5.05 -5.33
C LEU A 44 -1.11 -4.88 -4.42
N ALA A 45 -0.94 -5.02 -3.10
CA ALA A 45 -1.98 -4.76 -2.11
C ALA A 45 -2.39 -3.28 -2.10
N ALA A 46 -1.41 -2.36 -2.22
CA ALA A 46 -1.67 -0.92 -2.31
C ALA A 46 -2.44 -0.57 -3.59
N ASP A 47 -2.05 -1.14 -4.73
CA ASP A 47 -2.73 -0.99 -6.02
C ASP A 47 -4.18 -1.49 -5.95
N CYS A 48 -4.46 -2.53 -5.16
CA CYS A 48 -5.82 -3.01 -4.92
C CYS A 48 -6.60 -2.20 -3.87
N GLY A 49 -5.99 -1.16 -3.29
CA GLY A 49 -6.62 -0.28 -2.32
C GLY A 49 -6.59 -0.81 -0.88
N HIS A 50 -5.61 -1.62 -0.49
CA HIS A 50 -5.46 -2.00 0.91
C HIS A 50 -4.99 -0.81 1.74
N LYS A 51 -5.80 -0.39 2.73
CA LYS A 51 -5.53 0.82 3.53
C LYS A 51 -4.15 0.83 4.22
N LYS A 52 -3.75 -0.28 4.85
CA LYS A 52 -2.42 -0.39 5.48
C LYS A 52 -1.29 -0.42 4.46
N ALA A 53 -1.50 -1.04 3.30
CA ALA A 53 -0.45 -1.11 2.28
C ALA A 53 -0.24 0.26 1.63
N LEU A 54 -1.32 1.01 1.39
CA LEU A 54 -1.26 2.39 0.92
C LEU A 54 -0.49 3.28 1.91
N TYR A 55 -0.75 3.15 3.21
CA TYR A 55 -0.03 3.88 4.25
C TYR A 55 1.48 3.56 4.25
N GLU A 56 1.84 2.28 4.25
CA GLU A 56 3.24 1.82 4.21
C GLU A 56 3.97 2.28 2.94
N CYS A 57 3.32 2.20 1.78
CA CYS A 57 3.87 2.75 0.54
C CYS A 57 4.02 4.27 0.60
N GLY A 58 3.05 4.97 1.20
CA GLY A 58 3.10 6.41 1.44
C GLY A 58 4.32 6.81 2.26
N ILE A 59 4.55 6.18 3.42
CA ILE A 59 5.71 6.46 4.27
C ILE A 59 7.03 6.27 3.50
N LYS A 60 7.14 5.18 2.74
CA LYS A 60 8.34 4.90 1.92
C LYS A 60 8.58 5.98 0.87
N LEU A 61 7.53 6.49 0.24
CA LEU A 61 7.62 7.59 -0.73
C LEU A 61 8.00 8.91 -0.05
N CYS A 62 7.49 9.16 1.16
CA CYS A 62 7.90 10.30 1.97
C CYS A 62 9.39 10.25 2.30
N ALA A 63 9.90 9.09 2.73
CA ALA A 63 11.31 8.90 3.01
C ALA A 63 12.19 9.04 1.75
N ALA A 64 11.65 8.71 0.58
CA ALA A 64 12.32 8.89 -0.71
C ALA A 64 12.33 10.37 -1.21
N GLY A 65 11.63 11.28 -0.53
CA GLY A 65 11.53 12.69 -0.91
C GLY A 65 10.35 13.03 -1.83
N ASP A 66 9.60 12.03 -2.30
CA ASP A 66 8.43 12.19 -3.19
C ASP A 66 7.18 12.59 -2.37
N LYS A 67 7.19 13.78 -1.77
CA LYS A 67 6.09 14.27 -0.90
C LYS A 67 4.72 14.30 -1.60
N VAL A 68 4.66 14.62 -2.90
CA VAL A 68 3.41 14.65 -3.68
C VAL A 68 2.76 13.27 -3.75
N LYS A 69 3.52 12.24 -4.12
CA LYS A 69 3.00 10.86 -4.15
C LYS A 69 2.73 10.35 -2.73
N CYS A 70 3.57 10.70 -1.77
CA CYS A 70 3.31 10.35 -0.38
C CYS A 70 1.94 10.85 0.08
N LEU A 71 1.66 12.14 -0.15
CA LEU A 71 0.38 12.74 0.18
C LEU A 71 -0.79 12.07 -0.55
N MET A 72 -0.64 11.77 -1.85
CA MET A 72 -1.64 11.04 -2.63
C MET A 72 -1.98 9.67 -2.01
N TYR A 73 -0.96 8.89 -1.64
CA TYR A 73 -1.15 7.56 -1.03
C TYR A 73 -1.78 7.63 0.37
N LEU A 74 -1.39 8.63 1.17
CA LEU A 74 -1.95 8.84 2.50
C LEU A 74 -3.41 9.29 2.44
N GLU A 75 -3.77 10.15 1.48
CA GLU A 75 -5.16 10.51 1.23
C GLU A 75 -5.98 9.28 0.83
N LEU A 76 -5.46 8.44 -0.08
CA LEU A 76 -6.11 7.19 -0.47
C LEU A 76 -6.29 6.21 0.71
N ALA A 77 -5.33 6.16 1.64
CA ALA A 77 -5.43 5.36 2.86
C ALA A 77 -6.47 5.96 3.83
N THR A 78 -6.50 7.28 3.97
CA THR A 78 -7.44 8.02 4.82
C THR A 78 -8.89 7.81 4.38
N ARG A 79 -9.17 7.92 3.07
CA ARG A 79 -10.49 7.62 2.48
C ARG A 79 -11.00 6.21 2.77
N ARG A 80 -10.10 5.29 3.13
CA ARG A 80 -10.40 3.89 3.48
C ARG A 80 -10.42 3.62 4.98
N GLY A 81 -10.36 4.67 5.80
CA GLY A 81 -10.43 4.57 7.26
C GLY A 81 -9.13 4.11 7.92
N GLU A 82 -7.98 4.58 7.42
CA GLU A 82 -6.70 4.46 8.14
C GLU A 82 -6.42 5.77 8.91
N ALA A 83 -6.67 5.76 10.23
CA ALA A 83 -6.53 6.96 11.05
C ALA A 83 -5.08 7.47 11.14
N ALA A 84 -4.10 6.56 11.18
CA ALA A 84 -2.68 6.93 11.17
C ALA A 84 -2.28 7.69 9.91
N ALA A 85 -2.93 7.40 8.78
CA ALA A 85 -2.68 8.09 7.52
C ALA A 85 -3.13 9.56 7.55
N ALA A 86 -4.22 9.86 8.25
CA ALA A 86 -4.75 11.22 8.36
C ALA A 86 -3.77 12.16 9.08
N HIS A 87 -3.24 11.73 10.23
CA HIS A 87 -2.24 12.50 10.96
C HIS A 87 -0.99 12.79 10.11
N MET A 88 -0.46 11.76 9.44
CA MET A 88 0.72 11.92 8.59
C MET A 88 0.43 12.83 7.38
N ARG A 89 -0.77 12.71 6.79
CA ARG A 89 -1.22 13.54 5.68
C ARG A 89 -1.23 15.03 6.08
N ASP A 90 -1.79 15.34 7.24
CA ASP A 90 -1.91 16.72 7.72
C ASP A 90 -0.53 17.35 7.97
N VAL A 91 0.40 16.60 8.57
CA VAL A 91 1.82 17.02 8.74
C VAL A 91 2.48 17.30 7.38
N ILE A 92 2.23 16.46 6.38
CA ILE A 92 2.81 16.66 5.05
C ILE A 92 2.21 17.88 4.36
N LEU A 93 0.89 18.09 4.49
CA LEU A 93 0.18 19.26 3.95
C LEU A 93 0.76 20.57 4.47
N GLU A 94 1.10 20.64 5.76
CA GLU A 94 1.74 21.82 6.36
C GLU A 94 3.12 22.12 5.74
N SER A 95 3.86 21.07 5.35
CA SER A 95 5.21 21.19 4.78
C SER A 95 5.25 21.36 3.26
N LEU A 96 4.10 21.25 2.59
CA LEU A 96 3.99 21.15 1.13
C LEU A 96 3.25 22.36 0.56
N SER A 97 3.68 22.86 -0.60
CA SER A 97 2.98 23.97 -1.25
C SER A 97 1.58 23.56 -1.71
N VAL A 98 0.65 24.53 -1.72
CA VAL A 98 -0.75 24.32 -2.11
C VAL A 98 -0.88 23.69 -3.51
N VAL A 99 -0.03 24.08 -4.46
CA VAL A 99 -0.02 23.53 -5.82
C VAL A 99 0.33 22.03 -5.83
N ASN A 100 1.35 21.66 -5.05
CA ASN A 100 1.77 20.27 -4.94
C ASN A 100 0.72 19.42 -4.21
N ALA A 101 0.05 19.99 -3.20
CA ALA A 101 -1.08 19.35 -2.53
C ALA A 101 -2.26 19.13 -3.49
N GLN A 102 -2.67 20.15 -4.24
CA GLN A 102 -3.75 20.04 -5.23
C GLN A 102 -3.45 18.98 -6.30
N ARG A 103 -2.20 18.89 -6.75
CA ARG A 103 -1.76 17.85 -7.68
C ARG A 103 -1.94 16.45 -7.09
N ALA A 104 -1.47 16.24 -5.86
CA ALA A 104 -1.63 14.97 -5.17
C ALA A 104 -3.11 14.57 -5.00
N MET A 105 -3.98 15.51 -4.65
CA MET A 105 -5.42 15.28 -4.51
C MET A 105 -6.06 14.93 -5.87
N SER A 106 -5.70 15.66 -6.92
CA SER A 106 -6.20 15.39 -8.28
C SER A 106 -5.78 14.01 -8.79
N ASP A 107 -4.55 13.59 -8.49
CA ASP A 107 -4.04 12.25 -8.83
C ASP A 107 -4.75 11.18 -7.99
N ALA A 108 -5.04 11.44 -6.72
CA ALA A 108 -5.82 10.55 -5.85
C ALA A 108 -7.26 10.38 -6.33
N ASP A 109 -7.90 11.43 -6.87
CA ASP A 109 -9.25 11.37 -7.42
C ASP A 109 -9.32 10.56 -8.72
N LYS A 110 -8.26 10.62 -9.53
CA LYS A 110 -8.14 9.82 -10.76
C LYS A 110 -7.75 8.38 -10.49
N TRP A 111 -7.20 8.09 -9.31
CA TRP A 111 -6.69 6.78 -8.97
C TRP A 111 -7.83 5.75 -8.89
N LYS A 112 -7.62 4.60 -9.52
CA LYS A 112 -8.58 3.48 -9.51
C LYS A 112 -7.90 2.23 -8.97
N PRO A 113 -8.56 1.48 -8.06
CA PRO A 113 -8.00 0.26 -7.53
C PRO A 113 -7.92 -0.80 -8.63
N ARG A 114 -6.81 -1.52 -8.65
CA ARG A 114 -6.62 -2.67 -9.51
C ARG A 114 -7.53 -3.80 -9.03
N THR A 115 -8.44 -4.25 -9.89
CA THR A 115 -9.27 -5.43 -9.63
C THR A 115 -8.49 -6.69 -9.98
N LEU A 116 -8.18 -7.50 -8.98
CA LEU A 116 -7.57 -8.81 -9.20
C LEU A 116 -8.65 -9.86 -9.31
N HIS A 117 -8.68 -10.53 -10.46
CA HIS A 117 -9.54 -11.69 -10.66
C HIS A 117 -8.81 -12.91 -10.07
N PRO A 118 -9.48 -13.75 -9.27
CA PRO A 118 -8.90 -15.01 -8.83
C PRO A 118 -8.48 -15.80 -10.07
N ARG A 119 -7.23 -16.29 -10.10
CA ARG A 119 -6.87 -17.26 -11.14
C ARG A 119 -7.76 -18.50 -10.94
N PRO A 120 -8.44 -19.01 -12.00
CA PRO A 120 -9.21 -20.24 -11.87
C PRO A 120 -8.26 -21.34 -11.41
N ARG A 121 -8.64 -22.04 -10.33
CA ARG A 121 -7.93 -23.25 -9.88
C ARG A 121 -8.06 -24.28 -11.01
N ARG A 122 -6.98 -24.52 -11.75
CA ARG A 122 -6.86 -25.67 -12.64
C ARG A 122 -6.50 -26.91 -11.82
#